data_AF-A0A355IP50-F1
#
_entry.id   AF-A0A355IP50-F1
#
_cell.length_a   1.000
_cell.length_b   1.000
_cell.length_c   1.000
_cell.angle_alpha   90.00
_cell.angle_beta   90.00
_cell.angle_gamma   90.00
#
_symmetry.space_group_name_H-M   'P 1'
#
loop_
_entity.id
_entity.type
_entity.pdbx_description
1 polymer ?
#
loop_
_entity_poly.entity_id
_entity_poly.type
_entity_poly.pdbx_seq_one_letter_code
_entity_poly.pdbx_strand_id
1 'polypeptide(L)' 'YSNSYIGNDVGDLRNIGLTVGFGLPLRGNQRSALNVAFEVGKLLPPRSDMVNETYYKVSIGMTFNESWFFKRKL' A
#
# COMPACT_ATOMS: atom_id res chain seq x y z
N TYR A 1 -18.85 0.46 -32.68
CA TYR A 1 -19.32 1.21 -31.49
C TYR A 1 -18.71 0.58 -30.26
N SER A 2 -17.63 1.16 -29.73
CA SER A 2 -16.96 0.71 -28.50
C SER A 2 -17.21 1.77 -27.43
N ASN A 3 -18.29 1.62 -26.66
CA ASN A 3 -18.55 2.48 -25.51
C ASN A 3 -17.71 1.98 -24.34
N SER A 4 -16.60 2.66 -24.08
CA SER A 4 -15.84 2.53 -22.85
C SER A 4 -16.62 3.20 -21.71
N TYR A 5 -17.13 2.39 -20.78
CA TYR A 5 -17.83 2.73 -19.53
C TYR A 5 -16.94 3.44 -18.50
N ILE A 6 -15.99 4.27 -18.94
CA ILE A 6 -15.21 5.13 -18.05
C ILE A 6 -15.77 6.53 -18.26
N GLY A 7 -16.95 6.75 -17.70
CA GLY A 7 -17.58 8.05 -17.65
C GLY A 7 -16.73 8.99 -16.81
N ASN A 8 -16.23 10.04 -17.44
CA ASN A 8 -15.60 11.20 -16.80
C ASN A 8 -16.62 12.03 -15.97
N ASP A 9 -17.54 11.39 -15.24
CA ASP A 9 -18.50 12.03 -14.32
C ASP A 9 -18.05 11.89 -12.86
N VAL A 10 -16.77 11.62 -12.63
CA VAL A 10 -16.14 11.74 -11.32
C VAL A 10 -15.85 13.21 -11.08
N GLY A 11 -16.91 13.97 -10.81
CA GLY A 11 -16.78 15.20 -10.05
C GLY A 11 -15.85 14.91 -8.86
N ASP A 12 -14.92 15.82 -8.62
CA ASP A 12 -13.84 15.79 -7.65
C ASP A 12 -14.02 14.75 -6.52
N LEU A 13 -13.63 13.50 -6.78
CA LEU A 13 -13.72 12.41 -5.82
C LEU A 13 -12.69 12.69 -4.73
N ARG A 14 -13.15 13.17 -3.58
CA ARG A 14 -12.26 13.53 -2.48
C ARG A 14 -11.87 12.26 -1.74
N ASN A 15 -10.66 11.77 -2.01
CA ASN A 15 -10.06 10.68 -1.25
C ASN A 15 -9.38 11.25 0.01
N ILE A 16 -9.76 10.75 1.19
CA ILE A 16 -9.08 11.03 2.44
C ILE A 16 -8.60 9.70 3.00
N GLY A 17 -7.28 9.58 3.17
CA GLY A 17 -6.61 8.38 3.68
C GLY A 17 -5.68 8.69 4.84
N LEU A 18 -5.59 7.75 5.78
CA LEU A 18 -4.61 7.72 6.87
C LEU A 18 -3.74 6.48 6.68
N THR A 19 -2.42 6.67 6.71
CA THR A 19 -1.44 5.58 6.66
C THR A 19 -0.60 5.58 7.92
N VAL A 20 -0.48 4.42 8.55
CA VAL A 20 0.43 4.18 9.68
C VAL A 20 1.37 3.04 9.32
N GLY A 21 2.66 3.20 9.60
CA GLY A 21 3.66 2.20 9.26
C GLY A 21 4.74 2.07 10.32
N PHE A 22 5.23 0.86 10.50
CA PHE A 22 6.32 0.52 11.40
C PHE A 22 7.37 -0.33 10.70
N GLY A 23 8.63 0.04 10.89
CA GLY A 23 9.80 -0.67 10.37
C GLY A 23 10.56 -1.33 11.51
N LEU A 24 10.66 -2.66 11.49
CA LEU A 24 11.51 -3.44 12.38
C LEU A 24 12.85 -3.74 11.71
N PRO A 25 13.97 -3.20 12.22
CA PRO A 25 15.28 -3.68 11.83
C PRO A 25 15.50 -5.07 12.44
N LEU A 26 15.66 -6.09 11.59
CA LEU A 26 15.93 -7.45 12.06
C LEU A 26 17.38 -7.53 12.50
N ARG A 27 17.60 -7.51 13.81
CA ARG A 27 18.92 -7.53 14.43
C ARG A 27 19.45 -8.97 14.42
N GLY A 28 20.18 -9.34 13.37
CA GLY A 28 20.81 -10.66 13.26
C GLY A 28 21.72 -10.80 12.05
N ASN A 29 21.23 -10.42 10.87
CA ASN A 29 22.01 -10.44 9.63
C ASN A 29 21.96 -9.07 8.95
N GLN A 30 23.13 -8.62 8.53
CA GLN A 30 23.42 -7.29 8.02
C GLN A 30 22.36 -6.84 7.00
N ARG A 31 21.61 -5.79 7.35
CA ARG A 31 20.69 -5.04 6.47
C ARG A 31 19.37 -5.71 6.08
N SER A 32 18.86 -6.67 6.86
CA SER A 32 17.47 -7.11 6.71
C SER A 32 16.49 -6.22 7.49
N ALA A 33 15.47 -5.68 6.82
CA ALA A 33 14.46 -4.81 7.43
C ALA A 33 13.05 -5.28 7.04
N LEU A 34 12.17 -5.35 8.03
CA LEU A 34 10.75 -5.64 7.83
C LEU A 34 9.97 -4.35 8.00
N ASN A 35 9.25 -3.94 6.97
CA ASN A 35 8.36 -2.78 6.98
C ASN A 35 6.92 -3.27 6.89
N VAL A 36 6.08 -2.85 7.81
CA VAL A 36 4.65 -3.14 7.81
C VAL A 36 3.92 -1.83 7.83
N ALA A 37 2.99 -1.62 6.90
CA ALA A 37 2.17 -0.44 6.83
C ALA A 37 0.69 -0.82 6.67
N PHE A 38 -0.16 -0.05 7.32
CA PHE A 38 -1.60 -0.15 7.25
C PHE A 38 -2.16 1.19 6.79
N GLU A 39 -3.03 1.15 5.80
CA GLU A 39 -3.69 2.31 5.23
C GLU A 39 -5.19 2.10 5.30
N VAL A 40 -5.90 3.11 5.79
CA VAL A 40 -7.35 3.18 5.76
C VAL A 40 -7.73 4.47 5.03
N GLY A 41 -8.57 4.35 4.01
CA GLY A 41 -9.02 5.51 3.26
C GLY A 41 -10.48 5.43 2.91
N LYS A 42 -11.06 6.60 2.67
CA LYS A 42 -12.46 6.77 2.30
C LYS A 42 -12.54 7.61 1.05
N LEU A 43 -13.22 7.10 0.04
CA LEU A 43 -13.61 7.86 -1.12
C LEU A 43 -14.93 8.56 -0.79
N LEU A 44 -14.90 9.90 -0.74
CA LEU A 44 -16.10 10.71 -0.60
C LEU A 44 -16.56 11.17 -1.98
N PRO A 45 -17.74 10.70 -2.45
CA PRO A 45 -18.32 11.23 -3.67
C PRO A 45 -18.84 12.66 -3.48
N PRO A 46 -18.90 13.47 -4.55
CA PRO A 46 -19.40 14.85 -4.49
C PRO A 46 -20.92 14.95 -4.34
N ARG A 47 -21.66 13.87 -4.66
CA ARG A 47 -23.12 13.84 -4.69
C ARG A 47 -23.63 12.88 -3.61
N SER A 48 -24.64 13.32 -2.86
CA SER A 48 -25.22 12.61 -1.70
C SER A 48 -25.84 11.23 -2.01
N ASP A 49 -26.06 10.93 -3.30
CA ASP A 49 -26.70 9.69 -3.77
C ASP A 49 -25.68 8.59 -4.15
N MET A 50 -24.38 8.86 -4.01
CA MET A 50 -23.32 7.90 -4.36
C MET A 50 -22.81 7.12 -3.14
N VAL A 51 -22.44 5.87 -3.38
CA VAL A 51 -21.97 4.94 -2.33
C VAL A 51 -20.61 5.40 -1.79
N ASN A 52 -20.55 5.57 -0.46
CA ASN A 52 -19.31 5.85 0.25
C ASN A 52 -18.46 4.57 0.35
N GLU A 53 -17.35 4.50 -0.37
CA GLU A 53 -16.45 3.34 -0.32
C GLU A 53 -15.31 3.58 0.66
N THR A 54 -15.21 2.70 1.67
CA THR A 54 -14.10 2.70 2.62
C THR A 54 -13.19 1.53 2.30
N TYR A 55 -11.91 1.81 2.04
CA TYR A 55 -10.92 0.80 1.71
C TYR A 55 -9.90 0.64 2.83
N TYR A 56 -9.44 -0.60 3.00
CA TYR A 56 -8.37 -0.96 3.91
C TYR A 56 -7.27 -1.62 3.10
N LYS A 57 -6.03 -1.21 3.33
CA LYS A 57 -4.86 -1.72 2.61
C LYS A 57 -3.75 -2.05 3.60
N VAL A 58 -3.27 -3.28 3.51
CA VAL A 58 -2.14 -3.78 4.29
C VAL A 58 -0.96 -3.91 3.33
N SER A 59 0.19 -3.33 3.69
CA SER A 59 1.42 -3.39 2.92
C SER A 59 2.52 -4.02 3.77
N ILE A 60 3.14 -5.08 3.26
CA ILE A 60 4.28 -5.76 3.91
C ILE A 60 5.45 -5.66 2.95
N GLY A 61 6.49 -4.92 3.35
CA GLY A 61 7.72 -4.75 2.59
C GLY A 61 8.88 -5.37 3.34
N MET A 62 9.58 -6.32 2.72
CA MET A 62 10.74 -6.96 3.32
C MET A 62 11.97 -6.67 2.48
N THR A 63 12.99 -6.08 3.09
CA THR A 63 14.29 -5.88 2.49
C THR A 63 15.19 -7.02 2.94
N PHE A 64 15.42 -8.02 2.08
CA PHE A 64 16.42 -9.04 2.30
C PHE A 64 17.74 -8.58 1.69
N ASN A 65 18.68 -8.18 2.54
CA ASN A 65 20.05 -7.89 2.11
C ASN A 65 20.92 -9.11 2.43
N GLU A 66 20.67 -10.18 1.71
CA GLU A 66 21.49 -11.37 1.84
C GLU A 66 22.62 -11.25 0.82
N SER A 67 23.86 -11.24 1.32
CA SER A 67 25.05 -11.49 0.52
C SER A 67 25.05 -12.96 0.05
N TRP A 68 24.05 -13.33 -0.77
CA TRP A 68 23.68 -14.69 -1.23
C TRP A 68 24.78 -15.35 -2.10
N PHE A 69 26.00 -14.83 -2.11
CA PHE A 69 27.14 -15.50 -2.75
C PHE A 69 28.36 -15.62 -1.85
N PHE A 70 28.18 -15.62 -0.51
CA PHE A 70 29.27 -16.06 0.34
C PHE A 70 29.40 -17.59 0.28
N LYS A 71 30.42 -18.03 -0.47
CA LYS A 71 30.88 -19.41 -0.54
C LYS A 71 31.19 -19.89 0.89
N ARG A 72 30.37 -20.81 1.44
CA ARG A 72 30.71 -21.50 2.71
C ARG A 72 32.03 -22.24 2.48
N LYS A 73 33.09 -21.83 3.17
CA LYS A 73 34.25 -22.69 3.39
C LYS A 73 33.89 -23.62 4.55
N LEU A 74 33.71 -24.90 4.24
CA LEU A 74 33.92 -25.99 5.18
C LEU A 74 35.42 -26.25 5.28
#